data_AF-A0AAV1D618-F1
#
_entry.id   AF-A0AAV1D618-F1
#
_cell.length_a   1.000
_cell.length_b   1.000
_cell.length_c   1.000
_cell.angle_alpha   90.00
_cell.angle_beta   90.00
_cell.angle_gamma   90.00
#
_symmetry.space_group_name_H-M   'P 1'
#
loop_
_entity.id
_entity.type
_entity.pdbx_description
1 polymer ?
#
loop_
_entity_poly.entity_id
_entity_poly.type
_entity_poly.pdbx_seq_one_letter_code
_entity_poly.pdbx_strand_id
1 'polypeptide(L)'
;MATVDSFLPTAQLTASGRPVLHPGEIESSLVSSVDLLSEENPNFPHLKSGLLTLTNQRLLWLPSSTSSSPVYIPLSAISHIFSLKKSLKSVFSNPRIRFQVLASSDGKVDPKGVKSIVITLILRGKSDPEAFLGKFWEALKGRAWEENVVGGDGNQAAQSSSSGSGEGSLALKMPVVGVAGILRKEQEMWESTDKSLQDAFQDLNALMGKAKEMVMLAEKMRLKLLSSSSNQGGGGPEEELGTKEEMQDWLLSVGIASPVTKESAGALYHQQLSRQLADFVKIPLERAGGTINLIDVYCLFNRARGTELISPDDLLQACSLWEKFDVPVILRKFDSGVMVIQNKTHSDDEVFSRIRSLVTKPDALLNGVSASDAAKALGVAPAMAKEYLLTAEGKGFLK
;
A
#
# COMPACT_ATOMS: atom_id res chain seq x y z
N MET A 1 19.44 -20.92 27.65
CA MET A 1 18.79 -19.80 26.93
C MET A 1 17.62 -20.39 26.18
N ALA A 2 16.39 -20.06 26.58
CA ALA A 2 15.20 -20.49 25.85
C ALA A 2 15.18 -19.77 24.49
N THR A 3 14.99 -20.51 23.40
CA THR A 3 14.93 -19.96 22.04
C THR A 3 13.65 -19.15 21.86
N VAL A 4 13.64 -18.13 21.00
CA VAL A 4 12.46 -17.28 20.77
C VAL A 4 11.22 -18.11 20.38
N ASP A 5 11.46 -19.19 19.62
CA ASP A 5 10.42 -20.14 19.15
C ASP A 5 9.74 -20.92 20.30
N SER A 6 10.33 -20.94 21.50
CA SER A 6 9.71 -21.56 22.69
C SER A 6 8.57 -20.72 23.26
N PHE A 7 8.56 -19.41 23.02
CA PHE A 7 7.55 -18.49 23.55
C PHE A 7 6.59 -17.99 22.47
N LEU A 8 7.10 -17.72 21.25
CA LEU A 8 6.31 -17.16 20.17
C LEU A 8 6.34 -18.06 18.93
N PRO A 9 5.20 -18.23 18.23
CA PRO A 9 5.17 -18.85 16.92
C PRO A 9 6.07 -18.12 15.89
N THR A 10 6.75 -18.88 15.05
CA THR A 10 7.61 -18.37 13.96
C THR A 10 6.76 -17.93 12.75
N ALA A 11 7.07 -16.77 12.17
CA ALA A 11 6.39 -16.27 10.97
C ALA A 11 7.13 -16.69 9.68
N GLN A 12 6.38 -16.96 8.62
CA GLN A 12 6.95 -17.27 7.31
C GLN A 12 7.19 -15.99 6.51
N LEU A 13 8.33 -15.92 5.82
CA LEU A 13 8.71 -14.78 4.98
C LEU A 13 8.80 -15.18 3.51
N THR A 14 8.47 -14.25 2.63
CA THR A 14 8.75 -14.33 1.20
C THR A 14 10.24 -14.18 0.92
N ALA A 15 10.67 -14.45 -0.30
CA ALA A 15 12.06 -14.24 -0.74
C ALA A 15 12.55 -12.77 -0.64
N SER A 16 11.63 -11.80 -0.47
CA SER A 16 11.93 -10.38 -0.24
C SER A 16 11.93 -9.98 1.24
N GLY A 17 11.71 -10.93 2.15
CA GLY A 17 11.65 -10.68 3.58
C GLY A 17 10.34 -10.05 4.06
N ARG A 18 9.25 -10.13 3.29
CA ARG A 18 7.90 -9.71 3.74
C ARG A 18 7.16 -10.89 4.38
N PRO A 19 6.28 -10.65 5.36
CA PRO A 19 5.49 -11.72 5.96
C PRO A 19 4.49 -12.30 4.93
N VAL A 20 4.41 -13.63 4.89
CA VAL A 20 3.42 -14.35 4.06
C VAL A 20 2.06 -14.25 4.73
N LEU A 21 1.14 -13.48 4.14
CA LEU A 21 -0.21 -13.27 4.67
C LEU A 21 -1.14 -14.46 4.38
N HIS A 22 -2.02 -14.77 5.33
CA HIS A 22 -3.07 -15.78 5.16
C HIS A 22 -4.24 -15.25 4.30
N PRO A 23 -5.08 -16.12 3.73
CA PRO A 23 -6.27 -15.68 3.00
C PRO A 23 -7.19 -14.82 3.89
N GLY A 24 -7.56 -13.63 3.39
CA GLY A 24 -8.35 -12.65 4.16
C GLY A 24 -7.56 -11.89 5.23
N GLU A 25 -6.25 -12.12 5.35
CA GLU A 25 -5.38 -11.34 6.24
C GLU A 25 -4.94 -10.04 5.56
N ILE A 26 -5.17 -8.92 6.23
CA ILE A 26 -4.92 -7.56 5.72
C ILE A 26 -3.99 -6.83 6.68
N GLU A 27 -2.96 -6.18 6.15
CA GLU A 27 -2.05 -5.33 6.91
C GLU A 27 -2.71 -3.98 7.24
N SER A 28 -2.70 -3.59 8.51
CA SER A 28 -3.37 -2.38 9.01
C SER A 28 -2.38 -1.29 9.43
N SER A 29 -1.23 -1.68 9.97
CA SER A 29 -0.15 -0.74 10.32
C SER A 29 1.22 -1.39 10.32
N LEU A 30 2.23 -0.57 10.06
CA LEU A 30 3.62 -0.98 10.00
C LEU A 30 4.48 0.03 10.75
N VAL A 31 5.22 -0.42 11.76
CA VAL A 31 6.03 0.43 12.62
C VAL A 31 7.44 -0.10 12.74
N SER A 32 8.43 0.74 12.48
CA SER A 32 9.84 0.37 12.57
C SER A 32 10.45 0.69 13.93
N SER A 33 11.59 0.05 14.23
CA SER A 33 12.36 0.27 15.45
C SER A 33 11.56 -0.03 16.73
N VAL A 34 10.85 -1.15 16.72
CA VAL A 34 10.05 -1.61 17.86
C VAL A 34 10.76 -2.72 18.61
N ASP A 35 10.85 -2.58 19.93
CA ASP A 35 11.25 -3.68 20.79
C ASP A 35 10.03 -4.41 21.35
N LEU A 36 10.17 -5.72 21.53
CA LEU A 36 9.21 -6.58 22.18
C LEU A 36 9.88 -7.20 23.41
N LEU A 37 9.29 -7.03 24.59
CA LEU A 37 9.76 -7.66 25.82
C LEU A 37 8.60 -7.94 26.78
N SER A 38 8.84 -8.79 27.78
CA SER A 38 7.95 -8.94 28.94
C SER A 38 8.68 -8.43 30.18
N GLU A 39 8.11 -7.43 30.85
CA GLU A 39 8.68 -6.90 32.11
C GLU A 39 8.45 -7.86 33.29
N GLU A 40 7.42 -8.71 33.19
CA GLU A 40 6.99 -9.62 34.25
C GLU A 40 7.66 -11.00 34.15
N ASN A 41 8.08 -11.40 32.94
CA ASN A 41 8.75 -12.68 32.71
C ASN A 41 10.19 -12.48 32.21
N PRO A 42 11.21 -12.63 33.07
CA PRO A 42 12.62 -12.46 32.69
C PRO A 42 13.13 -13.53 31.73
N ASN A 43 12.41 -14.65 31.57
CA ASN A 43 12.76 -15.69 30.59
C ASN A 43 12.23 -15.38 29.18
N PHE A 44 11.35 -14.39 29.03
CA PHE A 44 10.85 -13.99 27.72
C PHE A 44 11.94 -13.24 26.93
N PRO A 45 12.14 -13.55 25.64
CA PRO A 45 13.19 -12.95 24.84
C PRO A 45 12.97 -11.43 24.67
N HIS A 46 14.03 -10.65 24.85
CA HIS A 46 14.02 -9.23 24.53
C HIS A 46 14.39 -9.03 23.06
N LEU A 47 13.37 -8.90 22.21
CA LEU A 47 13.53 -8.65 20.79
C LEU A 47 13.71 -7.16 20.56
N LYS A 48 14.80 -6.74 19.91
CA LYS A 48 15.18 -5.33 19.78
C LYS A 48 15.13 -4.85 18.34
N SER A 49 14.67 -3.61 18.15
CA SER A 49 14.75 -2.87 16.90
C SER A 49 14.19 -3.62 15.68
N GLY A 50 13.04 -4.28 15.83
CA GLY A 50 12.38 -4.96 14.72
C GLY A 50 11.39 -4.07 13.99
N LEU A 51 10.91 -4.60 12.86
CA LEU A 51 9.78 -4.09 12.12
C LEU A 51 8.52 -4.81 12.62
N LEU A 52 7.60 -4.04 13.20
CA LEU A 52 6.31 -4.53 13.68
C LEU A 52 5.25 -4.32 12.59
N THR A 53 4.55 -5.38 12.23
CA THR A 53 3.44 -5.34 11.27
C THR A 53 2.18 -5.81 11.98
N LEU A 54 1.19 -4.95 12.10
CA LEU A 54 -0.14 -5.31 12.60
C LEU A 54 -1.03 -5.69 11.42
N THR A 55 -1.59 -6.88 11.46
CA THR A 55 -2.65 -7.30 10.56
C THR A 55 -3.98 -7.41 11.30
N ASN A 56 -5.07 -7.66 10.58
CA ASN A 56 -6.37 -7.96 11.17
C ASN A 56 -6.43 -9.31 11.94
N GLN A 57 -5.39 -10.15 11.86
CA GLN A 57 -5.37 -11.48 12.50
C GLN A 57 -4.19 -11.69 13.45
N ARG A 58 -3.05 -11.02 13.23
CA ARG A 58 -1.84 -11.18 14.05
C ARG A 58 -0.99 -9.92 14.12
N LEU A 59 -0.17 -9.87 15.14
CA LEU A 59 0.90 -8.90 15.31
C LEU A 59 2.23 -9.59 14.99
N LEU A 60 2.83 -9.24 13.85
CA LEU A 60 4.09 -9.79 13.35
C LEU A 60 5.25 -8.91 13.80
N TRP A 61 6.34 -9.54 14.25
CA TRP A 61 7.61 -8.87 14.52
C TRP A 61 8.69 -9.49 13.65
N LEU A 62 9.28 -8.67 12.78
CA LEU A 62 10.35 -9.05 11.89
C LEU A 62 11.66 -8.43 12.39
N PRO A 63 12.73 -9.23 12.53
CA PRO A 63 14.00 -8.71 13.00
C PRO A 63 14.68 -7.87 11.93
N SER A 64 15.30 -6.76 12.35
CA SER A 64 16.13 -5.92 11.48
C SER A 64 17.53 -6.54 11.21
N SER A 65 17.92 -7.54 12.02
CA SER A 65 19.17 -8.30 11.85
C SER A 65 18.89 -9.80 11.69
N THR A 66 19.76 -10.52 10.99
CA THR A 66 19.61 -11.96 10.70
C THR A 66 19.77 -12.88 11.93
N SER A 67 19.98 -12.32 13.12
CA SER A 67 20.28 -13.08 14.35
C SER A 67 19.06 -13.66 15.06
N SER A 68 17.85 -13.21 14.71
CA SER A 68 16.60 -13.67 15.32
C SER A 68 15.67 -14.25 14.26
N SER A 69 14.81 -15.18 14.66
CA SER A 69 13.71 -15.64 13.81
C SER A 69 12.59 -14.59 13.77
N PRO A 70 11.88 -14.44 12.64
CA PRO A 70 10.64 -13.66 12.57
C PRO A 70 9.54 -14.38 13.36
N VAL A 71 8.74 -13.63 14.13
CA VAL A 71 7.74 -14.19 15.03
C VAL A 71 6.41 -13.46 14.91
N TYR A 72 5.34 -14.06 15.42
CA TYR A 72 4.04 -13.41 15.48
C TYR A 72 3.28 -13.73 16.77
N ILE A 73 2.36 -12.83 17.12
CA ILE A 73 1.39 -12.97 18.21
C ILE A 73 0.00 -12.97 17.57
N PRO A 74 -0.78 -14.05 17.67
CA PRO A 74 -2.14 -14.07 17.15
C PRO A 74 -3.02 -13.09 17.95
N LEU A 75 -3.83 -12.28 17.27
CA LEU A 75 -4.73 -11.33 17.96
C LEU A 75 -5.78 -12.04 18.81
N SER A 76 -6.17 -13.27 18.41
CA SER A 76 -7.06 -14.13 19.20
C SER A 76 -6.51 -14.51 20.58
N ALA A 77 -5.20 -14.44 20.79
CA ALA A 77 -4.59 -14.68 22.09
C ALA A 77 -4.50 -13.41 22.95
N ILE A 78 -4.81 -12.23 22.42
CA ILE A 78 -4.73 -10.97 23.18
C ILE A 78 -6.02 -10.80 23.98
N SER A 79 -5.90 -10.79 25.31
CA SER A 79 -7.05 -10.65 26.21
C SER A 79 -7.36 -9.18 26.52
N HIS A 80 -6.34 -8.34 26.67
CA HIS A 80 -6.51 -6.96 27.11
C HIS A 80 -5.36 -6.07 26.62
N ILE A 81 -5.68 -4.86 26.15
CA ILE A 81 -4.68 -3.83 25.82
C ILE A 81 -4.76 -2.75 26.90
N PHE A 82 -3.63 -2.40 27.52
CA PHE A 82 -3.59 -1.36 28.54
C PHE A 82 -3.58 0.03 27.89
N SER A 83 -4.29 0.97 28.51
CA SER A 83 -4.26 2.38 28.09
C SER A 83 -2.87 2.98 28.26
N LEU A 84 -2.51 3.91 27.37
CA LEU A 84 -1.24 4.61 27.44
C LEU A 84 -1.22 5.48 28.70
N LYS A 85 -0.24 5.25 29.59
CA LYS A 85 -0.08 6.09 30.78
C LYS A 85 0.46 7.46 30.37
N LYS A 86 -0.42 8.47 30.30
CA LYS A 86 -0.03 9.88 30.11
C LYS A 86 0.60 10.42 31.40
N SER A 87 1.89 10.15 31.61
CA SER A 87 2.67 10.72 32.72
C SER A 87 3.56 11.85 32.22
N LEU A 88 3.68 12.94 32.97
CA LEU A 88 4.56 14.08 32.63
C LEU A 88 6.06 13.70 32.50
N LYS A 89 6.47 12.53 33.01
CA LYS A 89 7.82 11.95 32.80
C LYS A 89 7.97 11.21 31.46
N SER A 90 6.88 11.01 30.71
CA SER A 90 6.80 10.23 29.46
C SER A 90 7.30 10.98 28.22
N VAL A 91 7.51 12.30 28.30
CA VAL A 91 7.90 13.13 27.15
C VAL A 91 9.33 12.83 26.67
N PHE A 92 10.17 12.30 27.56
CA PHE A 92 11.57 11.95 27.27
C PHE A 92 11.82 10.44 27.18
N SER A 93 10.77 9.62 27.33
CA SER A 93 10.88 8.16 27.28
C SER A 93 10.16 7.60 26.07
N ASN A 94 10.73 6.56 25.45
CA ASN A 94 10.10 5.85 24.35
C ASN A 94 8.68 5.36 24.72
N PRO A 95 7.67 5.63 23.88
CA PRO A 95 6.30 5.21 24.16
C PRO A 95 6.20 3.70 24.33
N ARG A 96 5.47 3.28 25.37
CA ARG A 96 5.28 1.88 25.74
C ARG A 96 3.82 1.47 25.64
N ILE A 97 3.53 0.50 24.79
CA ILE A 97 2.21 -0.11 24.68
C ILE A 97 2.27 -1.46 25.35
N ARG A 98 1.43 -1.68 26.36
CA ARG A 98 1.36 -2.95 27.08
C ARG A 98 0.07 -3.66 26.72
N PHE A 99 0.13 -4.97 26.56
CA PHE A 99 -1.03 -5.81 26.36
C PHE A 99 -0.80 -7.18 26.98
N GLN A 100 -1.89 -7.83 27.34
CA GLN A 100 -1.92 -9.13 27.96
C GLN A 100 -2.28 -10.17 26.91
N VAL A 101 -1.50 -11.26 26.86
CA VAL A 101 -1.72 -12.42 26.00
C VAL A 101 -1.95 -13.67 26.81
N LEU A 102 -2.79 -14.56 26.29
CA LEU A 102 -2.96 -15.90 26.80
C LEU A 102 -1.79 -16.78 26.37
N ALA A 103 -1.35 -17.63 27.30
CA ALA A 103 -0.24 -18.54 27.13
C ALA A 103 -0.58 -19.91 27.72
N SER A 104 -0.02 -20.95 27.12
CA SER A 104 -0.10 -22.32 27.61
C SER A 104 0.65 -22.47 28.95
N SER A 105 0.52 -23.64 29.60
CA SER A 105 1.24 -23.97 30.84
C SER A 105 2.75 -23.75 30.72
N ASP A 106 3.28 -23.92 29.52
CA ASP A 106 4.70 -23.91 29.18
C ASP A 106 5.20 -22.50 28.82
N GLY A 107 4.34 -21.48 28.88
CA GLY A 107 4.68 -20.08 28.61
C GLY A 107 4.63 -19.67 27.13
N LYS A 108 4.32 -20.60 26.22
CA LYS A 108 4.10 -20.30 24.80
C LYS A 108 2.77 -19.59 24.58
N VAL A 109 2.75 -18.54 23.77
CA VAL A 109 1.52 -17.80 23.43
C VAL A 109 0.56 -18.71 22.67
N ASP A 110 -0.64 -18.87 23.22
CA ASP A 110 -1.69 -19.74 22.69
C ASP A 110 -3.06 -19.13 23.00
N PRO A 111 -3.95 -18.95 22.01
CA PRO A 111 -5.30 -18.42 22.25
C PRO A 111 -6.16 -19.27 23.18
N LYS A 112 -5.85 -20.57 23.34
CA LYS A 112 -6.53 -21.46 24.31
C LYS A 112 -5.78 -21.60 25.64
N GLY A 113 -4.77 -20.76 25.85
CA GLY A 113 -3.94 -20.75 27.04
C GLY A 113 -4.71 -20.40 28.31
N VAL A 114 -4.28 -20.96 29.44
CA VAL A 114 -4.87 -20.74 30.77
C VAL A 114 -4.08 -19.69 31.57
N LYS A 115 -2.81 -19.45 31.22
CA LYS A 115 -1.97 -18.43 31.84
C LYS A 115 -2.05 -17.13 31.04
N SER A 116 -1.76 -16.01 31.69
CA SER A 116 -1.65 -14.72 31.02
C SER A 116 -0.25 -14.13 31.19
N ILE A 117 0.32 -13.59 30.13
CA ILE A 117 1.62 -12.92 30.11
C ILE A 117 1.42 -11.50 29.61
N VAL A 118 2.02 -10.50 30.27
CA VAL A 118 2.04 -9.13 29.77
C VAL A 118 3.26 -8.91 28.87
N ILE A 119 2.99 -8.44 27.65
CA ILE A 119 3.99 -8.06 26.65
C ILE A 119 3.96 -6.54 26.49
N THR A 120 5.14 -5.96 26.38
CA THR A 120 5.38 -4.52 26.19
C THR A 120 6.05 -4.28 24.84
N LEU A 121 5.43 -3.45 24.02
CA LEU A 121 6.02 -2.85 22.82
C LEU A 121 6.66 -1.53 23.20
N ILE A 122 7.93 -1.35 22.85
CA ILE A 122 8.65 -0.10 23.02
C ILE A 122 8.92 0.48 21.63
N LEU A 123 8.28 1.60 21.33
CA LEU A 123 8.36 2.29 20.05
C LEU A 123 9.54 3.27 20.09
N ARG A 124 10.62 3.00 19.34
CA ARG A 124 11.82 3.85 19.32
C ARG A 124 11.95 4.78 18.11
N GLY A 125 11.12 4.59 17.09
CA GLY A 125 11.13 5.40 15.87
C GLY A 125 10.27 6.65 15.94
N LYS A 126 10.23 7.40 14.82
CA LYS A 126 9.25 8.47 14.56
C LYS A 126 7.89 7.86 14.21
N SER A 127 7.30 7.16 15.16
CA SER A 127 6.00 6.51 15.00
C SER A 127 5.01 7.11 15.98
N ASP A 128 3.80 7.41 15.52
CA ASP A 128 2.73 7.88 16.39
C ASP A 128 2.15 6.70 17.20
N PRO A 129 2.40 6.65 18.54
CA PRO A 129 1.93 5.56 19.38
C PRO A 129 0.41 5.56 19.54
N GLU A 130 -0.25 6.72 19.49
CA GLU A 130 -1.70 6.83 19.68
C GLU A 130 -2.42 6.31 18.43
N ALA A 131 -1.96 6.68 17.23
CA ALA A 131 -2.48 6.14 15.97
C ALA A 131 -2.29 4.62 15.86
N PHE A 132 -1.12 4.08 16.24
CA PHE A 132 -0.91 2.64 16.27
C PHE A 132 -1.83 1.94 17.27
N LEU A 133 -1.99 2.51 18.48
CA LEU A 133 -2.87 1.96 19.50
C LEU A 133 -4.33 1.94 19.05
N GLY A 134 -4.80 2.98 18.36
CA GLY A 134 -6.14 3.04 17.77
C GLY A 134 -6.39 1.89 16.79
N LYS A 135 -5.49 1.72 15.80
CA LYS A 135 -5.54 0.61 14.84
C LYS A 135 -5.46 -0.77 15.50
N PHE A 136 -4.66 -0.89 16.56
CA PHE A 136 -4.54 -2.12 17.33
C PHE A 136 -5.84 -2.49 18.04
N TRP A 137 -6.53 -1.50 18.60
CA TRP A 137 -7.86 -1.68 19.18
C TRP A 137 -8.92 -2.04 18.14
N GLU A 138 -8.90 -1.39 16.97
CA GLU A 138 -9.80 -1.70 15.87
C GLU A 138 -9.62 -3.13 15.37
N ALA A 139 -8.37 -3.55 15.13
CA ALA A 139 -8.06 -4.92 14.72
C ALA A 139 -8.53 -5.95 15.76
N LEU A 140 -8.35 -5.65 17.06
CA LEU A 140 -8.81 -6.53 18.14
C LEU A 140 -10.35 -6.60 18.23
N LYS A 141 -11.04 -5.47 18.01
CA LYS A 141 -12.52 -5.40 18.01
C LYS A 141 -13.12 -6.06 16.79
N GLY A 142 -12.47 -5.95 15.63
CA GLY A 142 -12.93 -6.48 14.36
C GLY A 142 -12.98 -8.01 14.32
N ARG A 143 -12.23 -8.72 15.20
CA ARG A 143 -12.27 -10.19 15.37
C ARG A 143 -12.27 -10.97 14.05
N ALA A 144 -11.49 -10.53 13.07
CA ALA A 144 -11.46 -11.11 11.73
C ALA A 144 -11.04 -12.60 11.70
N TRP A 145 -10.49 -13.13 12.80
CA TRP A 145 -10.18 -14.55 12.98
C TRP A 145 -11.41 -15.43 13.30
N GLU A 146 -12.56 -14.84 13.62
CA GLU A 146 -13.81 -15.57 13.92
C GLU A 146 -14.69 -15.77 12.68
N GLU A 147 -14.56 -14.91 11.66
CA GLU A 147 -15.36 -14.99 10.41
C GLU A 147 -15.09 -16.28 9.60
N ASN A 148 -13.96 -16.94 9.81
CA ASN A 148 -13.61 -18.19 9.13
C ASN A 148 -14.34 -19.44 9.67
N VAL A 149 -15.23 -19.31 10.67
CA VAL A 149 -15.93 -20.46 11.28
C VAL A 149 -17.34 -20.70 10.67
N VAL A 150 -17.87 -19.77 9.87
CA VAL A 150 -19.20 -19.94 9.23
C VAL A 150 -19.08 -20.10 7.72
N GLY A 151 -18.37 -21.15 7.30
CA GLY A 151 -18.43 -21.66 5.93
C GLY A 151 -19.42 -22.83 5.85
N GLY A 152 -20.70 -22.54 5.68
CA GLY A 152 -21.74 -23.56 5.48
C GLY A 152 -23.07 -22.98 5.05
N ASP A 153 -23.28 -22.94 3.73
CA ASP A 153 -24.53 -22.71 2.98
C ASP A 153 -25.36 -21.45 3.31
N GLY A 154 -25.42 -20.53 2.34
CA GLY A 154 -26.27 -19.34 2.46
C GLY A 154 -26.19 -18.44 1.24
N ASN A 155 -26.75 -18.92 0.14
CA ASN A 155 -27.06 -18.16 -1.07
C ASN A 155 -27.80 -16.85 -0.71
N GLN A 156 -27.17 -15.68 -0.85
CA GLN A 156 -27.85 -14.39 -0.67
C GLN A 156 -27.75 -13.54 -1.92
N ALA A 157 -28.78 -13.71 -2.74
CA ALA A 157 -29.21 -12.75 -3.74
C ALA A 157 -29.67 -11.45 -3.06
N ALA A 158 -29.34 -10.35 -3.71
CA ALA A 158 -29.72 -8.99 -3.35
C ALA A 158 -31.21 -8.86 -3.06
N GLN A 159 -31.56 -8.39 -1.86
CA GLN A 159 -32.88 -7.84 -1.56
C GLN A 159 -32.81 -6.32 -1.58
N SER A 160 -33.19 -5.76 -2.73
CA SER A 160 -33.69 -4.40 -2.84
C SER A 160 -35.07 -4.32 -2.20
N SER A 161 -35.21 -3.35 -1.30
CA SER A 161 -36.45 -2.89 -0.69
C SER A 161 -37.53 -2.55 -1.72
N SER A 162 -38.68 -3.21 -1.64
CA SER A 162 -39.95 -2.68 -2.11
C SER A 162 -41.06 -2.99 -1.10
N SER A 163 -41.49 -1.93 -0.43
CA SER A 163 -42.65 -1.85 0.45
C SER A 163 -43.94 -2.02 -0.36
N GLY A 164 -44.66 -3.11 -0.13
CA GLY A 164 -46.03 -3.35 -0.60
C GLY A 164 -47.01 -3.34 0.56
N SER A 165 -47.86 -2.32 0.58
CA SER A 165 -48.88 -2.01 1.58
C SER A 165 -50.25 -2.63 1.26
N GLY A 166 -50.95 -3.08 2.30
CA GLY A 166 -52.41 -3.18 2.41
C GLY A 166 -52.77 -2.75 3.84
N GLU A 167 -53.81 -2.00 4.16
CA GLU A 167 -55.11 -1.80 3.53
C GLU A 167 -55.63 -0.38 3.84
N GLY A 168 -56.51 0.16 2.99
CA GLY A 168 -57.33 1.31 3.40
C GLY A 168 -57.82 2.21 2.26
N SER A 169 -59.07 1.98 1.83
CA SER A 169 -60.01 3.00 1.31
C SER A 169 -59.80 3.62 -0.09
N LEU A 170 -60.56 3.05 -1.05
CA LEU A 170 -61.43 3.72 -2.04
C LEU A 170 -61.19 5.22 -2.35
N ALA A 171 -60.51 5.50 -3.47
CA ALA A 171 -60.80 6.65 -4.33
C ALA A 171 -60.30 6.38 -5.76
N LEU A 172 -61.23 6.08 -6.69
CA LEU A 172 -60.91 6.03 -8.11
C LEU A 172 -60.47 7.43 -8.60
N LYS A 173 -59.23 7.56 -9.08
CA LYS A 173 -58.83 8.58 -10.06
C LYS A 173 -58.19 7.87 -11.25
N MET A 174 -58.83 8.00 -12.41
CA MET A 174 -58.37 7.45 -13.69
C MET A 174 -57.01 8.08 -14.10
N PRO A 175 -56.11 7.33 -14.76
CA PRO A 175 -54.89 7.90 -15.33
C PRO A 175 -55.22 8.69 -16.60
N VAL A 176 -54.79 9.95 -16.65
CA VAL A 176 -54.78 10.74 -17.89
C VAL A 176 -53.64 10.22 -18.76
N VAL A 177 -53.97 9.42 -19.77
CA VAL A 177 -53.04 8.91 -20.78
C VAL A 177 -53.18 9.76 -22.05
N GLY A 178 -52.12 10.46 -22.44
CA GLY A 178 -52.06 11.24 -23.68
C GLY A 178 -50.72 11.96 -23.87
N VAL A 179 -50.42 12.40 -25.10
CA VAL A 179 -49.17 13.09 -25.48
C VAL A 179 -48.88 14.32 -24.60
N ALA A 180 -49.91 14.99 -24.10
CA ALA A 180 -49.79 16.09 -23.14
C ALA A 180 -49.20 15.67 -21.77
N GLY A 181 -49.40 14.42 -21.34
CA GLY A 181 -48.83 13.87 -20.12
C GLY A 181 -47.34 13.53 -20.26
N ILE A 182 -46.91 13.09 -21.44
CA ILE A 182 -45.48 12.88 -21.73
C ILE A 182 -44.76 14.22 -21.82
N LEU A 183 -45.33 15.22 -22.50
CA LEU A 183 -44.76 16.57 -22.57
C LEU A 183 -44.64 17.22 -21.18
N ARG A 184 -45.65 17.03 -20.33
CA ARG A 184 -45.60 17.52 -18.94
C ARG A 184 -44.53 16.80 -18.12
N LYS A 185 -44.40 15.48 -18.27
CA LYS A 185 -43.34 14.70 -17.59
C LYS A 185 -41.95 15.08 -18.08
N GLU A 186 -41.79 15.33 -19.37
CA GLU A 186 -40.52 15.79 -19.94
C GLU A 186 -40.17 17.18 -19.41
N GLN A 187 -41.13 18.13 -19.43
CA GLN A 187 -40.94 19.46 -18.86
C GLN A 187 -40.60 19.42 -17.35
N GLU A 188 -41.27 18.58 -16.56
CA GLU A 188 -40.98 18.39 -15.14
C GLU A 188 -39.58 17.76 -14.93
N MET A 189 -39.15 16.84 -15.81
CA MET A 189 -37.77 16.32 -15.79
C MET A 189 -36.75 17.40 -16.14
N TRP A 190 -37.01 18.23 -17.15
CA TRP A 190 -36.14 19.36 -17.50
C TRP A 190 -36.03 20.37 -16.36
N GLU A 191 -37.15 20.73 -15.73
CA GLU A 191 -37.17 21.66 -14.59
C GLU A 191 -36.48 21.08 -13.35
N SER A 192 -36.63 19.78 -13.08
CA SER A 192 -35.90 19.13 -11.99
C SER A 192 -34.41 18.99 -12.27
N THR A 193 -34.02 18.74 -13.52
CA THR A 193 -32.61 18.64 -13.93
C THR A 193 -31.95 20.01 -13.94
N ASP A 194 -32.63 21.05 -14.42
CA ASP A 194 -32.15 22.44 -14.41
C ASP A 194 -31.97 22.95 -12.98
N LYS A 195 -32.95 22.68 -12.11
CA LYS A 195 -32.83 23.00 -10.68
C LYS A 195 -31.67 22.23 -10.03
N SER A 196 -31.51 20.94 -10.33
CA SER A 196 -30.39 20.14 -9.81
C SER A 196 -29.04 20.64 -10.33
N LEU A 197 -28.99 21.15 -11.56
CA LEU A 197 -27.78 21.68 -12.19
C LEU A 197 -27.46 23.08 -11.64
N GLN A 198 -28.47 23.89 -11.35
CA GLN A 198 -28.32 25.21 -10.74
C GLN A 198 -27.89 25.11 -9.27
N ASP A 199 -28.46 24.17 -8.51
CA ASP A 199 -28.00 23.84 -7.15
C ASP A 199 -26.54 23.32 -7.18
N ALA A 200 -26.20 22.45 -8.14
CA ALA A 200 -24.82 21.97 -8.31
C ALA A 200 -23.83 23.11 -8.66
N PHE A 201 -24.23 24.09 -9.47
CA PHE A 201 -23.38 25.25 -9.77
C PHE A 201 -23.26 26.20 -8.59
N GLN A 202 -24.30 26.33 -7.77
CA GLN A 202 -24.26 27.16 -6.57
C GLN A 202 -23.33 26.54 -5.51
N ASP A 203 -23.38 25.23 -5.35
CA ASP A 203 -22.43 24.48 -4.52
C ASP A 203 -21.00 24.55 -5.06
N LEU A 204 -20.81 24.47 -6.39
CA LEU A 204 -19.49 24.65 -6.99
C LEU A 204 -18.96 26.05 -6.71
N ASN A 205 -19.79 27.10 -6.80
CA ASN A 205 -19.38 28.46 -6.49
C ASN A 205 -19.06 28.66 -5.00
N ALA A 206 -19.84 28.04 -4.11
CA ALA A 206 -19.54 28.02 -2.67
C ALA A 206 -18.22 27.29 -2.38
N LEU A 207 -17.97 26.18 -3.07
CA LEU A 207 -16.72 25.42 -3.00
C LEU A 207 -15.54 26.20 -3.57
N MET A 208 -15.70 26.90 -4.70
CA MET A 208 -14.69 27.81 -5.26
C MET A 208 -14.39 28.99 -4.33
N GLY A 209 -15.41 29.52 -3.64
CA GLY A 209 -15.24 30.54 -2.60
C GLY A 209 -14.38 30.04 -1.44
N LYS A 210 -14.69 28.85 -0.91
CA LYS A 210 -13.92 28.20 0.16
C LYS A 210 -12.49 27.84 -0.27
N ALA A 211 -12.33 27.36 -1.50
CA ALA A 211 -11.01 27.05 -2.06
C ALA A 211 -10.17 28.32 -2.25
N LYS A 212 -10.78 29.44 -2.66
CA LYS A 212 -10.09 30.74 -2.77
C LYS A 212 -9.64 31.26 -1.41
N GLU A 213 -10.46 31.13 -0.37
CA GLU A 213 -10.07 31.47 1.01
C GLU A 213 -8.93 30.60 1.53
N MET A 214 -8.96 29.29 1.23
CA MET A 214 -7.90 28.35 1.60
C MET A 214 -6.59 28.61 0.84
N VAL A 215 -6.65 28.96 -0.45
CA VAL A 215 -5.48 29.35 -1.26
C VAL A 215 -4.89 30.68 -0.77
N MET A 216 -5.72 31.67 -0.45
CA MET A 216 -5.25 32.93 0.14
C MET A 216 -4.61 32.71 1.52
N LEU A 217 -5.12 31.78 2.33
CA LEU A 217 -4.52 31.41 3.61
C LEU A 217 -3.16 30.72 3.39
N ALA A 218 -3.08 29.79 2.43
CA ALA A 218 -1.83 29.11 2.07
C ALA A 218 -0.77 30.07 1.51
N GLU A 219 -1.15 31.05 0.69
CA GLU A 219 -0.24 32.10 0.21
C GLU A 219 0.23 33.02 1.34
N LYS A 220 -0.66 33.38 2.27
CA LYS A 220 -0.33 34.18 3.45
C LYS A 220 0.62 33.44 4.41
N MET A 221 0.45 32.12 4.55
CA MET A 221 1.35 31.25 5.31
C MET A 221 2.69 31.07 4.60
N ARG A 222 2.70 30.91 3.27
CA ARG A 222 3.92 30.86 2.47
C ARG A 222 4.73 32.16 2.58
N LEU A 223 4.06 33.30 2.52
CA LEU A 223 4.67 34.61 2.72
C LEU A 223 5.20 34.77 4.16
N LYS A 224 4.48 34.27 5.18
CA LYS A 224 4.95 34.24 6.57
C LYS A 224 6.18 33.33 6.77
N LEU A 225 6.25 32.18 6.11
CA LEU A 225 7.41 31.27 6.15
C LEU A 225 8.63 31.86 5.44
N LEU A 226 8.42 32.57 4.33
CA LEU A 226 9.47 33.30 3.62
C LEU A 226 9.94 34.55 4.38
N SER A 227 9.04 35.27 5.06
CA SER A 227 9.38 36.43 5.90
C SER A 227 9.98 36.06 7.26
N SER A 228 9.80 34.82 7.72
CA SER A 228 10.42 34.30 8.95
C SER A 228 11.85 33.78 8.73
N SER A 229 12.35 33.79 7.50
CA SER A 229 13.73 33.39 7.17
C SER A 229 14.76 34.52 7.35
N SER A 230 14.35 35.71 7.81
CA SER A 230 15.26 36.87 8.00
C SER A 230 15.46 37.31 9.45
N ASN A 231 14.95 36.61 10.47
CA ASN A 231 15.34 36.87 11.86
C ASN A 231 15.38 35.58 12.68
N GLN A 232 16.57 35.25 13.20
CA GLN A 232 16.78 34.20 14.18
C GLN A 232 16.06 34.53 15.50
N GLY A 233 15.48 33.50 16.13
CA GLY A 233 15.43 33.39 17.59
C GLY A 233 14.05 33.15 18.22
N GLY A 234 13.81 31.91 18.66
CA GLY A 234 13.14 31.61 19.94
C GLY A 234 11.62 31.38 19.97
N GLY A 235 11.22 30.18 20.43
CA GLY A 235 9.97 29.90 21.16
C GLY A 235 8.70 29.63 20.32
N GLY A 236 8.18 28.40 20.34
CA GLY A 236 6.81 28.07 19.85
C GLY A 236 5.74 28.23 20.93
N PRO A 237 4.59 27.52 20.85
CA PRO A 237 3.75 27.12 19.71
C PRO A 237 2.25 27.46 19.98
N GLU A 238 1.33 27.07 19.08
CA GLU A 238 -0.11 26.70 19.30
C GLU A 238 -1.08 27.25 18.23
N GLU A 239 -2.04 26.40 17.84
CA GLU A 239 -3.23 26.64 16.99
C GLU A 239 -3.15 26.42 15.46
N GLU A 240 -2.52 25.34 15.00
CA GLU A 240 -2.56 25.01 13.55
C GLU A 240 -2.64 23.49 13.28
N LEU A 241 -3.64 22.79 13.84
CA LEU A 241 -3.78 21.33 13.64
C LEU A 241 -5.21 20.78 13.59
N GLY A 242 -6.24 21.63 13.43
CA GLY A 242 -7.65 21.20 13.50
C GLY A 242 -8.37 20.91 12.17
N THR A 243 -7.80 21.21 11.00
CA THR A 243 -8.59 21.25 9.74
C THR A 243 -8.32 20.09 8.78
N LYS A 244 -7.38 19.20 9.11
CA LYS A 244 -7.00 18.07 8.25
C LYS A 244 -7.72 16.77 8.62
N GLU A 245 -8.17 16.65 9.87
CA GLU A 245 -8.83 15.45 10.40
C GLU A 245 -10.30 15.36 9.97
N GLU A 246 -11.01 16.49 9.87
CA GLU A 246 -12.43 16.52 9.48
C GLU A 246 -12.67 16.20 7.99
N MET A 247 -11.69 16.50 7.14
CA MET A 247 -11.71 16.15 5.71
C MET A 247 -11.35 14.66 5.48
N GLN A 248 -10.64 14.05 6.44
CA GLN A 248 -10.22 12.65 6.45
C GLN A 248 -11.40 11.72 6.80
N ASP A 249 -12.34 12.18 7.64
CA ASP A 249 -13.49 11.40 8.15
C ASP A 249 -14.56 11.12 7.09
N TRP A 250 -14.74 12.03 6.12
CA TRP A 250 -15.63 11.83 4.97
C TRP A 250 -15.11 10.78 3.98
N LEU A 251 -13.78 10.59 3.89
CA LEU A 251 -13.16 9.65 2.95
C LEU A 251 -13.08 8.21 3.52
N LEU A 252 -13.18 8.07 4.84
CA LEU A 252 -13.16 6.80 5.58
C LEU A 252 -14.47 5.99 5.46
N SER A 253 -15.55 6.60 4.96
CA SER A 253 -16.86 5.94 4.81
C SER A 253 -17.01 5.07 3.55
N VAL A 254 -15.99 4.98 2.69
CA VAL A 254 -16.03 4.19 1.44
C VAL A 254 -14.99 3.06 1.51
N GLY A 255 -15.28 2.06 2.33
CA GLY A 255 -14.37 0.94 2.58
C GLY A 255 -14.13 0.06 1.35
N ILE A 256 -12.86 -0.34 1.15
CA ILE A 256 -12.41 -1.64 0.62
C ILE A 256 -10.91 -1.79 0.95
N ALA A 257 -10.51 -3.04 1.22
CA ALA A 257 -9.21 -3.52 1.65
C ALA A 257 -8.00 -2.97 0.84
N SER A 258 -6.98 -2.47 1.54
CA SER A 258 -5.92 -1.67 0.94
C SER A 258 -4.54 -2.37 0.92
N PRO A 259 -3.89 -2.43 -0.26
CA PRO A 259 -2.44 -2.51 -0.40
C PRO A 259 -1.78 -1.12 -0.20
N VAL A 260 -0.47 -1.07 0.07
CA VAL A 260 0.28 0.14 0.48
C VAL A 260 -0.10 1.43 -0.30
N THR A 261 -0.78 2.36 0.37
CA THR A 261 -1.09 3.72 -0.14
C THR A 261 -0.21 4.79 0.50
N LYS A 262 -0.19 5.99 -0.10
CA LYS A 262 0.48 7.17 0.46
C LYS A 262 -0.04 7.53 1.86
N GLU A 263 -1.33 7.26 2.14
CA GLU A 263 -1.93 7.50 3.46
C GLU A 263 -1.39 6.52 4.53
N SER A 264 -1.06 5.27 4.16
CA SER A 264 -0.63 4.23 5.11
C SER A 264 0.85 4.29 5.50
N ALA A 265 1.73 4.72 4.60
CA ALA A 265 3.19 4.58 4.74
C ALA A 265 3.96 5.92 4.87
N GLY A 266 3.34 7.07 4.57
CA GLY A 266 3.96 8.39 4.70
C GLY A 266 5.35 8.46 4.05
N ALA A 267 6.39 8.81 4.83
CA ALA A 267 7.78 8.93 4.37
C ALA A 267 8.41 7.61 3.87
N LEU A 268 7.83 6.46 4.19
CA LEU A 268 8.31 5.13 3.76
C LEU A 268 7.57 4.61 2.52
N TYR A 269 6.63 5.37 1.96
CA TYR A 269 5.83 4.97 0.81
C TYR A 269 6.68 4.49 -0.36
N HIS A 270 7.63 5.30 -0.83
CA HIS A 270 8.49 4.94 -1.96
C HIS A 270 9.40 3.74 -1.65
N GLN A 271 9.83 3.59 -0.39
CA GLN A 271 10.65 2.46 0.04
C GLN A 271 9.87 1.14 0.03
N GLN A 272 8.62 1.14 0.51
CA GLN A 272 7.77 -0.06 0.49
C GLN A 272 7.27 -0.38 -0.92
N LEU A 273 6.89 0.66 -1.68
CA LEU A 273 6.54 0.52 -3.09
C LEU A 273 7.69 -0.06 -3.91
N SER A 274 8.93 0.35 -3.63
CA SER A 274 10.14 -0.20 -4.25
C SER A 274 10.27 -1.70 -4.03
N ARG A 275 10.07 -2.18 -2.80
CA ARG A 275 10.12 -3.62 -2.47
C ARG A 275 8.97 -4.40 -3.12
N GLN A 276 7.76 -3.85 -3.08
CA GLN A 276 6.58 -4.46 -3.70
C GLN A 276 6.75 -4.58 -5.22
N LEU A 277 7.28 -3.54 -5.87
CA LEU A 277 7.59 -3.56 -7.30
C LEU A 277 8.67 -4.61 -7.61
N ALA A 278 9.72 -4.72 -6.78
CA ALA A 278 10.77 -5.72 -6.99
C ALA A 278 10.23 -7.16 -6.96
N ASP A 279 9.25 -7.45 -6.10
CA ASP A 279 8.58 -8.75 -6.07
C ASP A 279 7.65 -8.98 -7.24
N PHE A 280 6.85 -7.98 -7.58
CA PHE A 280 5.92 -8.06 -8.69
C PHE A 280 6.65 -8.30 -10.01
N VAL A 281 7.76 -7.59 -10.24
CA VAL A 281 8.48 -7.59 -11.52
C VAL A 281 9.20 -8.92 -11.79
N LYS A 282 9.48 -9.76 -10.79
CA LYS A 282 10.14 -11.07 -11.00
C LYS A 282 9.44 -11.91 -12.08
N ILE A 283 8.12 -12.08 -11.96
CA ILE A 283 7.35 -12.94 -12.87
C ILE A 283 7.26 -12.34 -14.29
N PRO A 284 6.89 -11.05 -14.48
CA PRO A 284 6.92 -10.41 -15.80
C PRO A 284 8.32 -10.39 -16.42
N LEU A 285 9.37 -10.21 -15.62
CA LEU A 285 10.75 -10.13 -16.10
C LEU A 285 11.27 -11.48 -16.61
N GLU A 286 10.97 -12.57 -15.90
CA GLU A 286 11.29 -13.93 -16.35
C GLU A 286 10.56 -14.26 -17.66
N ARG A 287 9.28 -13.89 -17.76
CA ARG A 287 8.48 -14.07 -19.00
C ARG A 287 9.00 -13.24 -20.17
N ALA A 288 9.56 -12.07 -19.90
CA ALA A 288 10.11 -11.17 -20.91
C ALA A 288 11.59 -11.46 -21.27
N GLY A 289 12.16 -12.56 -20.77
CA GLY A 289 13.54 -12.94 -21.11
C GLY A 289 14.63 -12.12 -20.42
N GLY A 290 14.31 -11.49 -19.29
CA GLY A 290 15.30 -10.83 -18.42
C GLY A 290 15.40 -9.31 -18.54
N THR A 291 14.67 -8.69 -19.47
CA THR A 291 14.53 -7.22 -19.58
C THR A 291 13.11 -6.82 -19.98
N ILE A 292 12.56 -5.76 -19.37
CA ILE A 292 11.22 -5.24 -19.66
C ILE A 292 11.22 -3.71 -19.63
N ASN A 293 10.37 -3.07 -20.46
CA ASN A 293 10.25 -1.62 -20.45
C ASN A 293 9.61 -1.14 -19.15
N LEU A 294 10.08 0.00 -18.64
CA LEU A 294 9.50 0.61 -17.45
C LEU A 294 8.00 0.95 -17.66
N ILE A 295 7.65 1.37 -18.88
CA ILE A 295 6.27 1.69 -19.27
C ILE A 295 5.38 0.44 -19.20
N ASP A 296 5.87 -0.71 -19.69
CA ASP A 296 5.13 -1.97 -19.64
C ASP A 296 4.93 -2.42 -18.19
N VAL A 297 5.95 -2.26 -17.33
CA VAL A 297 5.84 -2.54 -15.90
C VAL A 297 4.81 -1.64 -15.23
N TYR A 298 4.80 -0.34 -15.54
CA TYR A 298 3.80 0.59 -15.03
C TYR A 298 2.38 0.12 -15.38
N CYS A 299 2.15 -0.23 -16.64
CA CYS A 299 0.86 -0.74 -17.10
C CYS A 299 0.48 -2.06 -16.42
N LEU A 300 1.41 -3.02 -16.35
CA LEU A 300 1.18 -4.33 -15.73
C LEU A 300 0.88 -4.21 -14.24
N PHE A 301 1.63 -3.37 -13.52
CA PHE A 301 1.48 -3.18 -12.09
C PHE A 301 0.16 -2.50 -11.75
N ASN A 302 -0.19 -1.42 -12.46
CA ASN A 302 -1.46 -0.73 -12.26
C ASN A 302 -2.66 -1.61 -12.64
N ARG A 303 -2.54 -2.39 -13.71
CA ARG A 303 -3.56 -3.38 -14.09
C ARG A 303 -3.72 -4.49 -13.05
N ALA A 304 -2.64 -4.88 -12.37
CA ALA A 304 -2.70 -5.85 -11.29
C ALA A 304 -3.27 -5.27 -9.98
N ARG A 305 -3.10 -3.96 -9.72
CA ARG A 305 -3.66 -3.27 -8.54
C ARG A 305 -5.16 -2.99 -8.65
N GLY A 306 -5.68 -2.69 -9.83
CA GLY A 306 -7.10 -2.43 -10.05
C GLY A 306 -7.54 -1.02 -9.64
N THR A 307 -7.70 -0.76 -8.34
CA THR A 307 -8.40 0.45 -7.83
C THR A 307 -7.51 1.47 -7.10
N GLU A 308 -6.18 1.31 -7.12
CA GLU A 308 -5.23 2.26 -6.53
C GLU A 308 -4.03 2.42 -7.43
N LEU A 309 -4.19 3.26 -8.46
CA LEU A 309 -3.17 3.49 -9.46
C LEU A 309 -2.01 4.27 -8.84
N ILE A 310 -0.78 3.85 -9.15
CA ILE A 310 0.40 4.66 -8.86
C ILE A 310 0.65 5.63 -10.01
N SER A 311 1.23 6.79 -9.70
CA SER A 311 1.67 7.73 -10.73
C SER A 311 2.97 7.23 -11.39
N PRO A 312 3.26 7.67 -12.64
CA PRO A 312 4.52 7.36 -13.30
C PRO A 312 5.74 7.84 -12.49
N ASP A 313 5.64 9.01 -11.85
CA ASP A 313 6.70 9.57 -11.02
C ASP A 313 6.97 8.73 -9.76
N ASP A 314 5.90 8.25 -9.11
CA ASP A 314 6.04 7.40 -7.93
C ASP A 314 6.73 6.08 -8.26
N LEU A 315 6.39 5.48 -9.41
CA LEU A 315 7.03 4.26 -9.92
C LEU A 315 8.52 4.50 -10.19
N LEU A 316 8.87 5.63 -10.82
CA LEU A 316 10.25 6.02 -11.07
C LEU A 316 11.05 6.20 -9.78
N GLN A 317 10.50 6.94 -8.81
CA GLN A 317 11.13 7.14 -7.50
C GLN A 317 11.30 5.82 -6.74
N ALA A 318 10.33 4.90 -6.84
CA ALA A 318 10.44 3.59 -6.22
C ALA A 318 11.51 2.71 -6.90
N CYS A 319 11.63 2.77 -8.24
CA CYS A 319 12.64 2.00 -8.98
C CYS A 319 14.06 2.55 -8.76
N SER A 320 14.25 3.87 -8.62
CA SER A 320 15.57 4.47 -8.37
C SER A 320 16.15 4.07 -7.00
N LEU A 321 15.29 3.72 -6.04
CA LEU A 321 15.72 3.22 -4.75
C LEU A 321 16.31 1.80 -4.80
N TRP A 322 16.15 1.06 -5.90
CA TRP A 322 16.72 -0.29 -6.04
C TRP A 322 18.25 -0.30 -6.01
N GLU A 323 18.94 0.79 -6.32
CA GLU A 323 20.40 0.87 -6.15
C GLU A 323 20.83 0.79 -4.68
N LYS A 324 19.96 1.22 -3.76
CA LYS A 324 20.22 1.26 -2.31
C LYS A 324 19.77 -0.02 -1.61
N PHE A 325 18.95 -0.84 -2.26
CA PHE A 325 18.47 -2.11 -1.71
C PHE A 325 19.15 -3.28 -2.45
N ASP A 326 19.50 -4.34 -1.73
CA ASP A 326 20.03 -5.54 -2.38
C ASP A 326 18.90 -6.39 -2.99
N VAL A 327 18.31 -5.85 -4.06
CA VAL A 327 17.29 -6.54 -4.86
C VAL A 327 17.89 -7.08 -6.16
N PRO A 328 17.36 -8.16 -6.74
CA PRO A 328 17.91 -8.79 -7.95
C PRO A 328 17.63 -7.99 -9.24
N VAL A 329 16.95 -6.86 -9.17
CA VAL A 329 16.55 -6.04 -10.33
C VAL A 329 17.27 -4.69 -10.32
N ILE A 330 17.54 -4.16 -11.51
CA ILE A 330 18.13 -2.84 -11.71
C ILE A 330 17.27 -2.01 -12.64
N LEU A 331 17.22 -0.70 -12.40
CA LEU A 331 16.71 0.27 -13.36
C LEU A 331 17.86 0.72 -14.25
N ARG A 332 17.71 0.57 -15.56
CA ARG A 332 18.70 1.00 -16.55
C ARG A 332 18.09 2.01 -17.51
N LYS A 333 18.92 2.96 -17.96
CA LYS A 333 18.57 3.93 -18.99
C LYS A 333 19.48 3.74 -20.22
N PHE A 334 18.89 3.66 -21.40
CA PHE A 334 19.59 3.68 -22.69
C PHE A 334 19.91 5.11 -23.14
N ASP A 335 20.82 5.25 -24.10
CA ASP A 335 21.23 6.56 -24.65
C ASP A 335 20.09 7.30 -25.35
N SER A 336 19.12 6.55 -25.88
CA SER A 336 17.85 7.06 -26.43
C SER A 336 16.94 7.71 -25.38
N GLY A 337 17.23 7.51 -24.08
CA GLY A 337 16.40 7.92 -22.96
C GLY A 337 15.37 6.88 -22.52
N VAL A 338 15.23 5.76 -23.25
CA VAL A 338 14.35 4.64 -22.86
C VAL A 338 14.84 4.03 -21.55
N MET A 339 13.92 3.88 -20.59
CA MET A 339 14.19 3.26 -19.30
C MET A 339 13.60 1.85 -19.24
N VAL A 340 14.41 0.92 -18.74
CA VAL A 340 14.10 -0.50 -18.66
C VAL A 340 14.47 -1.07 -17.31
N ILE A 341 13.79 -2.15 -16.94
CA ILE A 341 14.09 -2.93 -15.76
C ILE A 341 14.74 -4.24 -16.22
N GLN A 342 15.91 -4.54 -15.68
CA GLN A 342 16.75 -5.68 -16.07
C GLN A 342 17.16 -6.47 -14.83
N ASN A 343 17.30 -7.78 -14.97
CA ASN A 343 17.86 -8.61 -13.89
C ASN A 343 19.36 -8.33 -13.75
N LYS A 344 19.91 -8.29 -12.53
CA LYS A 344 21.36 -8.16 -12.29
C LYS A 344 22.17 -9.24 -13.02
N THR A 345 21.60 -10.42 -13.24
CA THR A 345 22.25 -11.53 -13.94
C THR A 345 22.21 -11.43 -15.46
N HIS A 346 21.40 -10.52 -16.03
CA HIS A 346 21.25 -10.40 -17.46
C HIS A 346 22.41 -9.56 -18.02
N SER A 347 23.28 -10.16 -18.84
CA SER A 347 24.43 -9.49 -19.44
C SER A 347 24.14 -9.02 -20.87
N ASP A 348 24.61 -7.83 -21.21
CA ASP A 348 24.52 -7.32 -22.58
C ASP A 348 25.36 -8.15 -23.56
N ASP A 349 26.45 -8.74 -23.08
CA ASP A 349 27.38 -9.51 -23.91
C ASP A 349 26.73 -10.78 -24.47
N GLU A 350 25.84 -11.42 -23.69
CA GLU A 350 25.03 -12.54 -24.17
C GLU A 350 24.05 -12.10 -25.27
N VAL A 351 23.40 -10.94 -25.09
CA VAL A 351 22.48 -10.37 -26.08
C VAL A 351 23.24 -10.04 -27.37
N PHE A 352 24.39 -9.38 -27.27
CA PHE A 352 25.23 -9.04 -28.41
C PHE A 352 25.79 -10.29 -29.11
N SER A 353 26.12 -11.35 -28.36
CA SER A 353 26.54 -12.62 -28.94
C SER A 353 25.43 -13.27 -29.78
N ARG A 354 24.17 -13.24 -29.29
CA ARG A 354 23.01 -13.72 -30.06
C ARG A 354 22.76 -12.86 -31.29
N ILE A 355 22.82 -11.54 -31.18
CA ILE A 355 22.67 -10.62 -32.31
C ILE A 355 23.76 -10.89 -33.36
N ARG A 356 25.02 -11.04 -32.95
CA ARG A 356 26.13 -11.37 -33.84
C ARG A 356 25.88 -12.70 -34.55
N SER A 357 25.45 -13.73 -33.83
CA SER A 357 25.10 -15.03 -34.44
C SER A 357 23.99 -14.92 -35.48
N LEU A 358 23.06 -13.99 -35.29
CA LEU A 358 21.97 -13.73 -36.23
C LEU A 358 22.45 -12.99 -37.48
N VAL A 359 23.30 -11.97 -37.32
CA VAL A 359 23.88 -11.19 -38.42
C VAL A 359 24.84 -12.04 -39.27
N THR A 360 25.48 -13.06 -38.70
CA THR A 360 26.41 -13.95 -39.42
C THR A 360 25.69 -14.95 -40.33
N LYS A 361 24.36 -15.06 -40.27
CA LYS A 361 23.59 -15.96 -41.14
C LYS A 361 23.64 -15.47 -42.60
N PRO A 362 23.73 -16.38 -43.59
CA PRO A 362 23.87 -16.01 -45.00
C PRO A 362 22.72 -15.12 -45.51
N ASP A 363 21.48 -15.37 -45.06
CA ASP A 363 20.31 -14.57 -45.42
C ASP A 363 20.35 -13.14 -44.83
N ALA A 364 20.93 -13.00 -43.63
CA ALA A 364 21.06 -11.72 -42.93
C ALA A 364 22.19 -10.85 -43.50
N LEU A 365 23.24 -11.48 -44.05
CA LEU A 365 24.33 -10.77 -44.73
C LEU A 365 23.89 -10.16 -46.07
N LEU A 366 22.90 -10.76 -46.73
CA LEU A 366 22.36 -10.28 -48.01
C LEU A 366 21.31 -9.18 -47.84
N ASN A 367 20.41 -9.32 -46.85
CA ASN A 367 19.24 -8.45 -46.69
C ASN A 367 19.33 -7.49 -45.48
N GLY A 368 20.37 -7.59 -44.67
CA GLY A 368 20.46 -6.90 -43.38
C GLY A 368 19.55 -7.52 -42.31
N VAL A 369 19.67 -7.03 -41.08
CA VAL A 369 18.85 -7.48 -39.94
C VAL A 369 17.91 -6.37 -39.53
N SER A 370 16.60 -6.60 -39.63
CA SER A 370 15.63 -5.65 -39.12
C SER A 370 15.44 -5.79 -37.61
N ALA A 371 14.93 -4.74 -36.96
CA ALA A 371 14.56 -4.80 -35.54
C ALA A 371 13.52 -5.90 -35.24
N SER A 372 12.66 -6.24 -36.21
CA SER A 372 11.66 -7.32 -36.08
C SER A 372 12.31 -8.70 -36.06
N ASP A 373 13.35 -8.91 -36.87
CA ASP A 373 14.07 -10.19 -36.92
C ASP A 373 14.90 -10.39 -35.66
N ALA A 374 15.55 -9.32 -35.19
CA ALA A 374 16.24 -9.31 -33.91
C ALA A 374 15.28 -9.57 -32.74
N ALA A 375 14.09 -8.97 -32.75
CA ALA A 375 13.06 -9.18 -31.73
C ALA A 375 12.63 -10.65 -31.63
N LYS A 376 12.36 -11.30 -32.77
CA LYS A 376 11.98 -12.71 -32.82
C LYS A 376 13.07 -13.64 -32.28
N ALA A 377 14.33 -13.34 -32.59
CA ALA A 377 15.45 -14.17 -32.16
C ALA A 377 15.83 -13.97 -30.68
N LEU A 378 15.65 -12.76 -30.16
CA LEU A 378 15.92 -12.42 -28.77
C LEU A 378 14.73 -12.72 -27.85
N GLY A 379 13.52 -12.86 -28.40
CA GLY A 379 12.30 -13.04 -27.61
C GLY A 379 11.87 -11.77 -26.88
N VAL A 380 12.22 -10.59 -27.42
CA VAL A 380 11.94 -9.28 -26.80
C VAL A 380 11.04 -8.43 -27.70
N ALA A 381 10.49 -7.35 -27.17
CA ALA A 381 9.69 -6.41 -27.94
C ALA A 381 10.52 -5.75 -29.08
N PRO A 382 9.93 -5.43 -30.25
CA PRO A 382 10.64 -4.77 -31.35
C PRO A 382 11.33 -3.45 -30.98
N ALA A 383 10.71 -2.67 -30.09
CA ALA A 383 11.31 -1.44 -29.58
C ALA A 383 12.62 -1.74 -28.81
N MET A 384 12.64 -2.79 -27.99
CA MET A 384 13.83 -3.22 -27.26
C MET A 384 14.91 -3.78 -28.16
N ALA A 385 14.53 -4.57 -29.17
CA ALA A 385 15.46 -5.08 -30.15
C ALA A 385 16.17 -3.94 -30.90
N LYS A 386 15.45 -2.86 -31.22
CA LYS A 386 16.04 -1.66 -31.81
C LYS A 386 17.07 -1.00 -30.90
N GLU A 387 16.78 -0.84 -29.60
CA GLU A 387 17.74 -0.27 -28.64
C GLU A 387 19.01 -1.14 -28.51
N TYR A 388 18.86 -2.46 -28.50
CA TYR A 388 20.02 -3.36 -28.48
C TYR A 388 20.86 -3.27 -29.76
N LEU A 389 20.23 -3.14 -30.93
CA LEU A 389 20.94 -2.96 -32.19
C LEU A 389 21.70 -1.63 -32.22
N LEU A 390 21.07 -0.52 -31.79
CA LEU A 390 21.72 0.79 -31.69
C LEU A 390 22.88 0.77 -30.68
N THR A 391 22.70 0.10 -29.55
CA THR A 391 23.78 -0.05 -28.55
C THR A 391 24.95 -0.88 -29.11
N ALA A 392 24.65 -1.92 -29.88
CA ALA A 392 25.67 -2.75 -30.53
C ALA A 392 26.41 -1.99 -31.64
N GLU A 393 25.71 -1.18 -32.43
CA GLU A 393 26.28 -0.27 -33.44
C GLU A 393 27.17 0.80 -32.79
N GLY A 394 26.70 1.47 -31.74
CA GLY A 394 27.47 2.48 -31.01
C GLY A 394 28.74 1.93 -30.36
N LYS A 395 28.75 0.65 -29.99
CA LYS A 395 29.93 -0.07 -29.48
C LYS A 395 30.82 -0.66 -30.59
N GLY A 396 30.45 -0.50 -31.87
CA GLY A 396 31.21 -1.00 -33.02
C GLY A 396 31.11 -2.51 -33.28
N PHE A 397 30.13 -3.20 -32.68
CA PHE A 397 29.89 -4.62 -32.92
C PHE A 397 29.12 -4.88 -34.21
N LEU A 398 28.37 -3.88 -34.70
CA LEU A 398 27.60 -3.88 -35.94
C LEU A 398 28.04 -2.67 -36.79
N LYS A 399 27.86 -2.77 -38.11
CA LYS A 399 28.15 -1.72 -39.09
C LYS A 399 26.94 -1.40 -39.93
#